data_AF-A0A0N0VNQ9-F1
#
_entry.id   AF-A0A0N0VNQ9-F1
#
_cell.length_a   1.000
_cell.length_b   1.000
_cell.length_c   1.000
_cell.angle_alpha   90.00
_cell.angle_beta   90.00
_cell.angle_gamma   90.00
#
_symmetry.space_group_name_H-M   'P 1'
#
loop_
_entity.id
_entity.type
_entity.pdbx_description
1 polymer ?
#
loop_
_entity_poly.entity_id
_entity_poly.type
_entity_poly.pdbx_seq_one_letter_code
_entity_poly.pdbx_strand_id
1 'polypeptide(L)'
;MGLFFEKVGRSKSSKPVVVVRIIVAIAMIVLFILGIWDDFNSTYLGFVILMAGLMNVMNGVESHYHRDEKKVYIMDYTLGILFLFMAITQLGII
;
A
#
# COMPACT_ATOMS: atom_id res chain seq x y z
N MET A 1 31.83 3.67 -1.50
CA MET A 1 30.71 2.93 -2.12
C MET A 1 29.93 2.21 -1.03
N GLY A 2 28.91 2.86 -0.45
CA GLY A 2 28.22 2.31 0.72
C GLY A 2 26.95 3.05 1.12
N LEU A 3 26.15 3.51 0.16
CA LEU A 3 24.93 4.28 0.43
C LEU A 3 23.65 3.72 -0.22
N PHE A 4 23.73 2.57 -0.91
CA PHE A 4 22.57 1.99 -1.62
C PHE A 4 22.45 0.46 -1.54
N PHE A 5 23.36 -0.20 -0.81
CA PHE A 5 23.36 -1.65 -0.61
C PHE A 5 23.57 -2.03 0.85
N GLU A 6 23.05 -1.23 1.78
CA GLU A 6 22.73 -1.81 3.06
C GLU A 6 21.66 -2.85 2.75
N LYS A 7 22.06 -4.13 2.81
CA LYS A 7 21.13 -5.25 2.89
C LYS A 7 20.32 -4.98 4.13
N VAL A 8 19.25 -4.20 3.97
CA VAL A 8 18.19 -4.08 4.94
C VAL A 8 17.88 -5.53 5.24
N GLY A 9 18.17 -5.97 6.45
CA GLY A 9 17.69 -7.23 6.94
C GLY A 9 16.19 -7.09 6.98
N ARG A 10 15.53 -7.16 5.81
CA ARG A 10 14.10 -7.29 5.67
C ARG A 10 13.83 -8.57 6.41
N SER A 11 13.47 -8.41 7.67
CA SER A 11 12.88 -9.47 8.45
C SER A 11 11.87 -10.14 7.54
N LYS A 12 12.03 -11.46 7.36
CA LYS A 12 11.25 -12.22 6.38
C LYS A 12 9.78 -11.84 6.58
N SER A 13 9.21 -11.10 5.62
CA SER A 13 7.80 -10.74 5.66
C SER A 13 7.01 -12.01 5.95
N SER A 14 6.10 -11.92 6.90
CA SER A 14 5.34 -13.06 7.36
C SER A 14 4.64 -13.67 6.16
N LYS A 15 4.83 -14.98 5.93
CA LYS A 15 4.22 -15.74 4.82
C LYS A 15 2.74 -15.35 4.54
N PRO A 16 1.86 -15.17 5.55
CA PRO A 16 0.48 -14.72 5.30
C PRO A 16 0.39 -13.28 4.74
N VAL A 17 1.23 -12.35 5.18
CA VAL A 17 1.20 -10.95 4.71
C VAL A 17 1.65 -10.86 3.24
N VAL A 18 2.62 -11.68 2.83
CA VAL A 18 3.05 -11.78 1.43
C VAL A 18 1.89 -12.27 0.54
N VAL A 19 1.11 -13.25 1.01
CA VAL A 19 -0.05 -13.77 0.26
C VAL A 19 -1.12 -12.69 0.11
N VAL A 20 -1.46 -11.98 1.19
CA VAL A 20 -2.41 -10.86 1.16
C VAL A 20 -1.93 -9.79 0.18
N ARG A 21 -0.63 -9.45 0.19
CA ARG A 21 -0.04 -8.47 -0.74
C ARG A 21 -0.23 -8.87 -2.20
N ILE A 22 -0.03 -10.14 -2.53
CA ILE A 22 -0.21 -10.63 -3.89
C ILE A 22 -1.68 -10.56 -4.30
N ILE A 23 -2.61 -10.99 -3.43
CA ILE A 23 -4.05 -10.94 -3.71
C ILE A 23 -4.52 -9.49 -3.92
N VAL A 24 -4.10 -8.57 -3.05
CA VAL A 24 -4.44 -7.14 -3.16
C VAL A 24 -3.82 -6.53 -4.42
N ALA A 25 -2.58 -6.89 -4.78
CA ALA A 25 -1.96 -6.43 -6.01
C ALA A 25 -2.72 -6.88 -7.26
N ILE A 26 -3.17 -8.14 -7.30
CA ILE A 26 -4.00 -8.66 -8.38
C ILE A 26 -5.33 -7.90 -8.43
N ALA A 27 -5.98 -7.68 -7.29
CA ALA A 27 -7.23 -6.93 -7.22
C ALA A 27 -7.08 -5.48 -7.72
N MET A 28 -5.97 -4.80 -7.37
CA MET A 28 -5.67 -3.45 -7.87
C MET A 28 -5.51 -3.43 -9.39
N ILE A 29 -4.80 -4.41 -9.98
CA ILE A 29 -4.63 -4.51 -11.44
C ILE A 29 -5.98 -4.72 -12.13
N VAL A 30 -6.82 -5.61 -11.59
CA VAL A 30 -8.16 -5.88 -12.15
C VAL A 30 -9.03 -4.63 -12.09
N LEU A 31 -9.06 -3.91 -10.96
CA LEU A 31 -9.81 -2.66 -10.85
C LEU A 31 -9.29 -1.57 -11.78
N PHE A 32 -7.98 -1.53 -12.00
CA PHE A 32 -7.38 -0.57 -12.94
C PHE A 32 -7.81 -0.86 -14.38
N ILE A 33 -7.85 -2.13 -14.79
CA ILE A 33 -8.35 -2.54 -16.11
C ILE A 33 -9.84 -2.21 -16.25
N LEU A 34 -10.64 -2.51 -15.23
CA LEU A 34 -12.06 -2.17 -15.20
C LEU A 34 -12.30 -0.67 -15.30
N GLY A 35 -11.51 0.14 -14.59
CA GLY A 35 -11.57 1.59 -14.67
C GLY A 35 -11.25 2.12 -16.07
N ILE A 36 -10.28 1.53 -16.78
CA ILE A 36 -9.96 1.90 -18.17
C ILE A 36 -11.12 1.54 -19.12
N TRP A 37 -11.76 0.39 -18.90
CA TRP A 37 -12.90 -0.04 -19.72
C TRP A 37 -14.16 0.80 -19.47
N ASP A 38 -14.35 1.27 -18.24
CA ASP A 38 -15.47 2.14 -17.84
C ASP A 38 -15.09 3.63 -17.96
N ASP A 39 -14.49 4.02 -19.09
CA ASP A 39 -14.18 5.41 -19.45
C ASP A 39 -13.41 6.21 -18.37
N PHE A 40 -12.41 5.59 -17.76
CA PHE A 40 -11.64 6.15 -16.64
C PHE A 40 -12.51 6.56 -15.44
N ASN A 41 -13.53 5.76 -15.13
CA ASN A 41 -14.39 6.02 -13.99
C ASN A 41 -13.57 6.17 -12.69
N SER A 42 -13.66 7.38 -12.14
CA SER A 42 -12.96 7.87 -10.95
C SER A 42 -13.18 6.98 -9.72
N THR A 43 -14.32 6.31 -9.64
CA THR A 43 -14.65 5.42 -8.52
C THR A 43 -13.70 4.23 -8.43
N TYR A 44 -13.35 3.59 -9.56
CA TYR A 44 -12.39 2.47 -9.56
C TYR A 44 -10.99 2.94 -9.15
N LEU A 45 -10.61 4.13 -9.60
CA LEU A 45 -9.33 4.74 -9.22
C LEU A 45 -9.29 5.06 -7.71
N GLY A 46 -10.40 5.54 -7.14
CA GLY A 46 -10.58 5.70 -5.69
C GLY A 46 -10.41 4.39 -4.92
N PHE A 47 -10.98 3.28 -5.40
CA PHE A 47 -10.80 1.97 -4.76
C PHE A 47 -9.36 1.43 -4.85
N VAL A 48 -8.66 1.68 -5.97
CA VAL A 48 -7.24 1.31 -6.11
C VAL A 48 -6.39 2.10 -5.11
N ILE A 49 -6.62 3.41 -4.98
CA ILE A 49 -5.92 4.26 -4.01
C ILE A 49 -6.24 3.81 -2.56
N LEU A 50 -7.50 3.45 -2.29
CA LEU A 50 -7.91 2.94 -0.97
C LEU A 50 -7.14 1.66 -0.60
N MET A 51 -7.07 0.70 -1.52
CA MET A 51 -6.31 -0.53 -1.31
C MET A 51 -4.81 -0.26 -1.14
N ALA A 52 -4.23 0.67 -1.89
CA ALA A 52 -2.84 1.08 -1.72
C ALA A 52 -2.58 1.71 -0.33
N GLY A 53 -3.52 2.50 0.19
CA GLY A 53 -3.45 3.06 1.54
C GLY A 53 -3.49 1.98 2.62
N LEU A 54 -4.45 1.05 2.55
CA LEU A 54 -4.56 -0.09 3.46
C LEU A 54 -3.31 -0.98 3.42
N MET A 55 -2.76 -1.22 2.22
CA MET A 55 -1.53 -1.98 2.01
C MET A 55 -0.34 -1.33 2.73
N ASN A 56 -0.20 -0.01 2.64
CA ASN A 56 0.86 0.74 3.33
C ASN A 56 0.69 0.73 4.85
N VAL A 57 -0.54 0.85 5.36
CA VAL A 57 -0.81 0.70 6.81
C VAL A 57 -0.42 -0.69 7.29
N MET A 58 -0.80 -1.75 6.56
CA MET A 58 -0.44 -3.12 6.91
C MET A 58 1.09 -3.34 6.88
N ASN A 59 1.79 -2.76 5.91
CA ASN A 59 3.25 -2.78 5.84
C ASN A 59 3.88 -2.04 7.04
N GLY A 60 3.33 -0.89 7.43
CA GLY A 60 3.75 -0.15 8.61
C GLY A 60 3.56 -0.94 9.91
N VAL A 61 2.46 -1.68 10.04
CA VAL A 61 2.21 -2.60 11.17
C VAL A 61 3.23 -3.74 11.18
N GLU A 62 3.48 -4.35 10.02
CA GLU A 62 4.46 -5.43 9.89
C GLU A 62 5.88 -4.94 10.23
N SER A 63 6.27 -3.77 9.73
CA SER A 63 7.57 -3.13 9.98
C SER A 63 7.75 -2.75 11.46
N HIS A 64 6.68 -2.24 12.09
CA HIS A 64 6.67 -1.93 13.52
C HIS A 64 6.83 -3.20 14.37
N TYR A 65 6.16 -4.29 13.99
CA TYR A 65 6.23 -5.57 14.69
C TYR A 65 7.62 -6.23 14.57
N HIS A 66 8.27 -6.14 13.41
CA HIS A 66 9.59 -6.70 13.19
C HIS A 66 10.76 -5.84 13.73
N ARG A 67 10.47 -4.74 14.43
CA ARG A 67 11.45 -3.77 14.93
C ARG A 67 12.41 -3.27 13.85
N ASP A 68 11.89 -3.06 12.65
CA ASP A 68 12.64 -2.37 11.60
C ASP A 68 12.91 -0.92 12.03
N GLU A 69 13.81 -0.25 11.32
CA GLU A 69 14.22 1.11 11.64
C GLU A 69 13.04 2.07 11.76
N LYS A 70 13.11 2.97 12.76
CA LYS A 70 12.04 3.95 13.04
C LYS A 70 11.58 4.73 11.81
N LYS A 71 12.50 5.02 10.91
CA LYS A 71 12.24 5.79 9.70
C LYS A 71 11.36 5.03 8.70
N VAL A 72 11.47 3.69 8.65
CA VAL A 72 10.75 2.86 7.68
C VAL A 72 9.27 2.76 8.04
N TYR A 73 8.94 2.32 9.26
CA TYR A 73 7.54 2.19 9.65
C TYR A 73 6.81 3.53 9.70
N ILE A 74 7.47 4.62 10.11
CA ILE A 74 6.86 5.98 10.11
C ILE A 74 6.50 6.41 8.69
N MET A 75 7.37 6.14 7.71
CA MET A 75 7.12 6.50 6.32
C MET A 75 5.96 5.69 5.74
N ASP A 76 5.91 4.38 6.03
CA ASP A 76 4.81 3.50 5.62
C ASP A 76 3.46 3.96 6.18
N TYR A 77 3.39 4.32 7.47
CA TYR A 77 2.17 4.88 8.05
C TYR A 77 1.78 6.22 7.45
N THR A 78 2.75 7.12 7.22
CA THR A 78 2.49 8.43 6.64
C THR A 78 1.93 8.31 5.22
N LEU A 79 2.54 7.45 4.40
CA LEU A 79 2.04 7.15 3.05
C LEU A 79 0.66 6.48 3.11
N GLY A 80 0.44 5.56 4.04
CA GLY A 80 -0.85 4.92 4.26
C GLY A 80 -1.96 5.93 4.56
N ILE A 81 -1.71 6.86 5.49
CA ILE A 81 -2.66 7.93 5.84
C ILE A 81 -2.92 8.85 4.64
N LEU A 82 -1.87 9.26 3.91
CA LEU A 82 -2.01 10.13 2.73
C LEU A 82 -2.86 9.46 1.64
N PHE A 83 -2.63 8.19 1.35
CA PHE A 83 -3.42 7.44 0.38
C PHE A 83 -4.86 7.24 0.85
N LEU A 84 -5.10 6.95 2.12
CA LEU A 84 -6.46 6.86 2.66
C LEU A 84 -7.21 8.19 2.53
N PHE A 85 -6.53 9.30 2.84
CA PHE A 85 -7.11 10.63 2.67
C PHE A 85 -7.48 10.91 1.20
N MET A 86 -6.55 10.66 0.27
CA MET A 86 -6.80 10.79 -1.17
C MET A 86 -7.94 9.89 -1.66
N ALA A 87 -8.02 8.65 -1.15
CA ALA A 87 -9.09 7.72 -1.51
C ALA A 87 -10.46 8.22 -1.07
N ILE A 88 -10.57 8.71 0.16
CA ILE A 88 -11.82 9.23 0.72
C ILE A 88 -12.30 10.45 -0.08
N THR A 89 -11.39 11.36 -0.44
CA THR A 89 -11.72 12.52 -1.27
C THR A 89 -12.12 12.12 -2.70
N GLN A 90 -11.43 11.14 -3.28
CA GLN A 90 -11.71 10.68 -4.65
C GLN A 90 -13.05 9.94 -4.74
N LEU A 91 -13.42 9.21 -3.70
CA LEU A 91 -14.68 8.48 -3.61
C LEU A 91 -15.86 9.38 -3.19
N GLY A 92 -15.62 10.65 -2.86
CA GLY A 92 -16.66 11.59 -2.43
C GLY A 92 -17.35 11.18 -1.13
N ILE A 93 -16.63 10.47 -0.25
CA ILE A 93 -17.16 10.01 1.04
C ILE A 93 -17.22 11.18 2.05
N ILE A 94 -16.44 12.23 1.80
CA ILE A 94 -16.41 13.52 2.50
C ILE A 94 -16.45 14.62 1.45
#